data_AF-A0A258C8M1-F1
#
_entry.id   AF-A0A258C8M1-F1
#
_cell.length_a   1.000
_cell.length_b   1.000
_cell.length_c   1.000
_cell.angle_alpha   90.00
_cell.angle_beta   90.00
_cell.angle_gamma   90.00
#
_symmetry.space_group_name_H-M   'P 1'
#
loop_
_entity.id
_entity.type
_entity.pdbx_description
1 polymer ?
#
loop_
_entity_poly.entity_id
_entity_poly.type
_entity_poly.pdbx_seq_one_letter_code
_entity_poly.pdbx_strand_id
1 'polypeptide(L)'
;FANHLRAVCGLPLGSTALIRPTLMVNILGEDQVPDSILELPALGLHWYGKTKRAGRKMGHINLSANSTAELKARFAQLIDLLPAATFPELEQMLQQL
;
A
#
# COMPACT_ATOMS: atom_id res chain seq x y z
N PHE A 1 4.30 3.38 12.91
CA PHE A 1 3.88 2.99 14.28
C PHE A 1 5.00 3.08 15.32
N ALA A 2 6.21 2.55 15.09
CA ALA A 2 7.28 2.53 16.09
C ALA A 2 7.59 3.87 16.78
N ASN A 3 7.67 4.98 16.03
CA ASN A 3 7.94 6.30 16.63
C ASN A 3 6.84 6.80 17.57
N HIS A 4 5.58 6.40 17.37
CA HIS A 4 4.52 6.72 18.33
C HIS A 4 4.77 6.03 19.68
N LEU A 5 5.09 4.73 19.66
CA LEU A 5 5.44 3.98 20.87
C LEU A 5 6.66 4.57 21.58
N ARG A 6 7.71 4.90 20.81
CA ARG A 6 8.93 5.51 21.37
C ARG A 6 8.62 6.83 22.07
N ALA A 7 7.80 7.69 21.45
CA ALA A 7 7.40 8.97 22.03
C ALA A 7 6.63 8.80 23.34
N VAL A 8 5.59 7.95 23.38
CA VAL A 8 4.76 7.78 24.59
C VAL A 8 5.48 7.06 25.74
N CYS A 9 6.50 6.25 25.42
CA CYS A 9 7.33 5.56 26.40
C CYS A 9 8.57 6.35 26.83
N GLY A 10 8.76 7.59 26.36
CA GLY A 10 9.95 8.40 26.69
C GLY A 10 11.27 7.85 26.11
N LEU A 11 11.20 7.03 25.06
CA LEU A 11 12.38 6.48 24.37
C LEU A 11 12.89 7.46 23.30
N PRO A 12 14.19 7.44 22.95
CA PRO A 12 14.73 8.26 21.87
C PRO A 12 13.97 8.00 20.56
N LEU A 13 13.64 9.01 19.76
CA LEU A 13 12.93 8.78 18.49
C LEU A 13 13.82 8.06 17.47
N GLY A 14 13.21 7.21 16.63
CA GLY A 14 13.89 6.58 15.50
C GLY A 14 13.95 7.52 14.28
N SER A 15 14.94 7.31 13.43
CA SER A 15 15.09 8.07 12.17
C SER A 15 13.83 7.97 11.29
N THR A 16 13.46 9.09 10.67
CA THR A 16 12.38 9.18 9.69
C THR A 16 12.92 9.34 8.26
N ALA A 17 14.22 9.10 8.05
CA ALA A 17 14.81 9.11 6.71
C ALA A 17 14.09 8.10 5.81
N LEU A 18 13.75 8.52 4.58
CA LEU A 18 13.14 7.64 3.61
C LEU A 18 14.13 6.54 3.22
N ILE A 19 13.76 5.28 3.44
CA ILE A 19 14.61 4.12 3.12
C ILE A 19 14.55 3.80 1.62
N ARG A 20 13.34 3.84 1.05
CA ARG A 20 13.09 3.53 -0.36
C ARG A 20 11.78 4.15 -0.85
N PRO A 21 11.67 4.53 -2.14
CA PRO A 21 10.40 4.93 -2.74
C PRO A 21 9.30 3.91 -2.45
N THR A 22 8.18 4.38 -1.95
CA THR A 22 7.05 3.54 -1.53
C THR A 22 5.74 4.26 -1.81
N LEU A 23 4.75 3.53 -2.30
CA LEU A 23 3.36 3.97 -2.40
C LEU A 23 2.46 3.10 -1.52
N MET A 24 1.29 3.64 -1.17
CA MET A 24 0.30 2.95 -0.38
C MET A 24 -1.07 3.04 -1.06
N VAL A 25 -1.73 1.90 -1.25
CA VAL A 25 -3.09 1.79 -1.79
C VAL A 25 -4.03 1.33 -0.70
N ASN A 26 -5.10 2.10 -0.43
CA ASN A 26 -6.14 1.68 0.51
C ASN A 26 -7.08 0.66 -0.15
N ILE A 27 -7.53 -0.33 0.61
CA ILE A 27 -8.57 -1.28 0.19
C ILE A 27 -9.87 -0.85 0.85
N LEU A 28 -10.84 -0.39 0.06
CA LEU A 28 -12.08 0.19 0.53
C LEU A 28 -13.27 -0.70 0.18
N GLY A 29 -14.03 -1.12 1.19
CA GLY A 29 -15.27 -1.85 1.00
C GLY A 29 -15.13 -3.30 0.50
N GLU A 30 -13.91 -3.76 0.20
CA GLU A 30 -13.65 -5.12 -0.26
C GLU A 30 -13.28 -6.10 0.85
N ASP A 31 -13.72 -7.34 0.69
CA ASP A 31 -13.40 -8.48 1.55
C ASP A 31 -12.28 -9.37 1.00
N GLN A 32 -11.86 -9.15 -0.25
CA GLN A 32 -10.77 -9.87 -0.88
C GLN A 32 -9.99 -9.00 -1.87
N VAL A 33 -8.76 -9.40 -2.14
CA VAL A 33 -7.93 -8.93 -3.26
C VAL A 33 -7.33 -10.16 -3.95
N PRO A 34 -6.99 -10.10 -5.25
CA PRO A 34 -6.40 -11.25 -5.95
C PRO A 34 -5.07 -11.67 -5.32
N ASP A 35 -4.89 -12.97 -5.06
CA ASP A 35 -3.65 -13.50 -4.45
C ASP A 35 -2.42 -13.26 -5.33
N SER A 36 -2.61 -13.09 -6.65
CA SER A 36 -1.54 -12.78 -7.61
C SER A 36 -0.77 -11.51 -7.27
N ILE A 37 -1.36 -10.54 -6.53
CA ILE A 37 -0.61 -9.35 -6.10
C ILE A 37 0.54 -9.70 -5.15
N LEU A 38 0.46 -10.82 -4.43
CA LEU A 38 1.48 -11.24 -3.47
C LEU A 38 2.78 -11.69 -4.15
N GLU A 39 2.73 -11.95 -5.46
CA GLU A 39 3.91 -12.29 -6.28
C GLU A 39 4.76 -11.04 -6.60
N LEU A 40 4.20 -9.83 -6.42
CA LEU A 40 4.93 -8.59 -6.69
C LEU A 40 6.05 -8.37 -5.65
N PRO A 41 7.30 -8.17 -6.09
CA PRO A 41 8.41 -7.97 -5.16
C PRO A 41 8.21 -6.76 -4.26
N ALA A 42 8.51 -6.94 -2.97
CA ALA A 42 8.39 -5.90 -1.94
C ALA A 42 6.98 -5.27 -1.83
N LEU A 43 5.94 -6.05 -2.18
CA LEU A 43 4.56 -5.77 -1.81
C LEU A 43 4.28 -6.26 -0.38
N GLY A 44 3.64 -5.43 0.42
CA GLY A 44 3.16 -5.75 1.77
C GLY A 44 1.65 -5.53 1.86
N LEU A 45 0.90 -6.62 2.01
CA LEU A 45 -0.54 -6.57 2.31
C LEU A 45 -0.76 -6.46 3.81
N HIS A 46 -1.50 -5.44 4.23
CA HIS A 46 -1.92 -5.22 5.61
C HIS A 46 -3.44 -5.32 5.70
N TRP A 47 -3.93 -6.51 6.04
CA TRP A 47 -5.35 -6.78 6.21
C TRP A 47 -5.82 -6.48 7.63
N TYR A 48 -6.99 -5.85 7.79
CA TYR A 48 -7.48 -5.44 9.12
C TYR A 48 -8.45 -6.43 9.77
N GLY A 49 -8.88 -7.49 9.08
CA GLY A 49 -9.81 -8.47 9.65
C GLY A 49 -11.17 -7.89 10.05
N LYS A 50 -11.62 -6.82 9.37
CA LYS A 50 -12.89 -6.14 9.64
C LYS A 50 -14.02 -6.78 8.84
N THR A 51 -15.25 -6.67 9.34
CA THR A 51 -16.45 -7.02 8.57
C THR A 51 -16.67 -6.04 7.41
N LYS A 52 -17.04 -6.56 6.23
CA LYS A 52 -17.29 -5.80 5.02
C LYS A 52 -18.38 -4.75 5.21
N ARG A 53 -18.12 -3.54 4.71
CA ARG A 53 -19.08 -2.43 4.61
C ARG A 53 -18.61 -1.47 3.52
N ALA A 54 -19.50 -1.00 2.66
CA ALA A 54 -19.18 -0.04 1.61
C ALA A 54 -18.35 1.15 2.14
N GLY A 55 -17.26 1.49 1.45
CA GLY A 55 -16.34 2.58 1.81
C GLY A 55 -15.53 2.37 3.09
N ARG A 56 -15.68 1.25 3.81
CA ARG A 56 -14.86 0.96 5.02
C ARG A 56 -13.44 0.64 4.60
N LYS A 57 -12.43 1.17 5.32
CA LYS A 57 -11.03 0.73 5.15
C LYS A 57 -10.88 -0.70 5.66
N MET A 58 -10.66 -1.64 4.74
CA MET A 58 -10.56 -3.08 4.99
C MET A 58 -9.10 -3.55 5.10
N GLY A 59 -8.20 -2.82 4.44
CA GLY A 59 -6.75 -3.03 4.52
C GLY A 59 -6.00 -1.95 3.75
N HIS A 60 -4.71 -2.16 3.56
CA HIS A 60 -3.90 -1.41 2.61
C HIS A 60 -2.77 -2.27 2.05
N ILE A 61 -2.26 -1.86 0.89
CA ILE A 61 -1.10 -2.43 0.22
C ILE A 61 0.01 -1.38 0.29
N ASN A 62 1.20 -1.76 0.75
CA ASN A 62 2.42 -1.00 0.56
C ASN A 62 3.21 -1.62 -0.57
N LEU A 63 3.66 -0.82 -1.54
CA LEU A 63 4.53 -1.27 -2.62
C LEU A 63 5.79 -0.42 -2.60
N SER A 64 6.95 -1.05 -2.49
CA SER A 64 8.24 -0.38 -2.47
C SER A 64 9.14 -0.84 -3.62
N ALA A 65 10.09 0.00 -4.02
CA ALA A 65 11.11 -0.34 -5.03
C ALA A 65 12.43 0.39 -4.75
N ASN A 66 13.50 0.09 -5.50
CA ASN A 66 14.81 0.72 -5.29
C ASN A 66 14.94 2.08 -5.99
N SER A 67 14.02 2.40 -6.90
CA SER A 67 13.94 3.71 -7.57
C SER A 67 12.49 4.08 -7.88
N THR A 68 12.22 5.35 -8.13
CA THR A 68 10.88 5.81 -8.55
C THR A 68 10.46 5.20 -9.89
N ALA A 69 11.38 5.03 -10.83
CA ALA A 69 11.09 4.40 -12.12
C ALA A 69 10.68 2.94 -11.96
N GLU A 70 11.39 2.19 -11.11
CA GLU A 70 11.02 0.81 -10.78
C GLU A 70 9.69 0.75 -10.03
N LEU A 71 9.46 1.68 -9.10
CA LEU A 71 8.19 1.78 -8.38
C LEU A 71 7.02 1.99 -9.35
N LYS A 72 7.18 2.89 -10.32
CA LYS A 72 6.17 3.15 -11.36
C LYS A 72 5.89 1.91 -12.21
N ALA A 73 6.93 1.18 -12.62
CA ALA A 73 6.78 -0.05 -13.39
C ALA A 73 6.04 -1.15 -12.61
N ARG A 74 6.39 -1.35 -11.32
CA ARG A 74 5.68 -2.30 -10.45
C ARG A 74 4.26 -1.84 -10.15
N PHE A 75 4.02 -0.55 -10.05
CA PHE A 75 2.68 -0.01 -9.83
C PHE A 75 1.76 -0.28 -11.02
N ALA A 76 2.27 -0.15 -12.26
CA ALA A 76 1.53 -0.55 -13.45
C ALA A 76 1.14 -2.04 -13.40
N GLN A 77 2.07 -2.93 -13.03
CA GLN A 77 1.77 -4.36 -12.84
C GLN A 77 0.71 -4.60 -11.76
N LEU A 78 0.76 -3.86 -10.65
CA LEU A 78 -0.26 -3.94 -9.60
C LEU A 78 -1.64 -3.53 -10.12
N ILE A 79 -1.72 -2.48 -10.94
CA ILE A 79 -2.99 -2.02 -11.54
C ILE A 79 -3.58 -3.11 -12.43
N ASP A 80 -2.77 -3.78 -13.25
CA ASP A 80 -3.23 -4.86 -14.13
C ASP A 80 -3.81 -6.07 -13.35
N LEU A 81 -3.35 -6.27 -12.11
CA LEU A 81 -3.81 -7.35 -11.24
C LEU A 81 -5.03 -6.98 -10.39
N LEU A 82 -5.34 -5.69 -10.23
CA LEU A 82 -6.43 -5.22 -9.38
C LEU A 82 -7.69 -4.91 -10.20
N PRO A 83 -8.91 -5.19 -9.68
CA PRO A 83 -10.14 -4.84 -10.40
C PRO A 83 -10.32 -3.32 -10.54
N ALA A 84 -10.35 -2.80 -11.76
CA ALA A 84 -10.49 -1.36 -12.03
C ALA A 84 -11.76 -0.75 -11.41
N ALA A 85 -12.86 -1.51 -11.32
CA ALA A 85 -14.11 -1.05 -10.70
C ALA A 85 -13.95 -0.76 -9.20
N THR A 86 -13.07 -1.49 -8.52
CA THR A 86 -12.78 -1.32 -7.09
C THR A 86 -11.73 -0.23 -6.86
N PHE A 87 -10.78 -0.09 -7.79
CA PHE A 87 -9.62 0.80 -7.68
C PHE A 87 -9.55 1.83 -8.81
N PRO A 88 -10.60 2.65 -9.04
CA PRO A 88 -10.72 3.48 -10.24
C PRO A 88 -9.67 4.61 -10.33
N GLU A 89 -9.08 5.01 -9.21
CA GLU A 89 -8.15 6.15 -9.13
C GLU A 89 -6.69 5.77 -9.46
N LEU A 90 -6.36 4.47 -9.54
CA LEU A 90 -4.96 4.06 -9.65
C LEU A 90 -4.33 4.39 -11.00
N GLU A 91 -5.09 4.32 -12.10
CA GLU A 91 -4.58 4.73 -13.42
C GLU A 91 -4.24 6.22 -13.46
N GLN A 92 -5.09 7.06 -12.88
CA GLN A 92 -4.81 8.50 -12.75
C GLN A 92 -3.58 8.74 -11.89
N MET A 93 -3.42 8.00 -10.80
CA MET A 93 -2.25 8.08 -9.93
C MET A 93 -0.96 7.66 -10.67
N LEU A 94 -1.02 6.64 -11.53
CA LEU A 94 0.13 6.17 -12.31
C LEU A 94 0.66 7.26 -13.26
N GLN A 95 -0.23 8.10 -13.79
CA GLN A 95 0.14 9.22 -14.66
C GLN A 95 0.85 10.35 -13.90
N GLN A 96 0.67 10.43 -12.58
CA GLN A 96 1.26 11.46 -11.72
C GLN A 96 2.59 11.04 -11.07
N LEU A 97 2.94 9.75 -11.15
CA LEU A 97 4.21 9.17 -10.70
C LEU A 97 5.33 9.32 -11.75
#